data_AF-A0A445M2I9-F1
#
_entry.id   AF-A0A445M2I9-F1
#
_cell.length_a   1.000
_cell.length_b   1.000
_cell.length_c   1.000
_cell.angle_alpha   90.00
_cell.angle_beta   90.00
_cell.angle_gamma   90.00
#
_symmetry.space_group_name_H-M   'P 1'
#
loop_
_entity.id
_entity.type
_entity.pdbx_description
1 polymer ?
#
loop_
_entity_poly.entity_id
_entity_poly.type
_entity_poly.pdbx_seq_one_letter_code
_entity_poly.pdbx_strand_id
1 'polypeptide(L)'
;MATSASRSTIFPRDPMDNIRFTAPFRVQKTRLGTPCSEVKQTQQSNNSTNKRSLHREDPKFATISLSLLAMEDPPLQKIAISGPTLASLIQRFSTSPSSIHGLLFGHVTPLPLTLSDDDTSSAATPTPTLLATVTGFLTSPSFHDSSGTVLPSSLPNSPLLGWFSARRRSPLRPSMREFSVTASLSSLTQFSSQIQNPNSEPSLFPPCIFLLLASPSSDNHHSHVHTHEYRAFQFRPAALSFEPRSLDVVNIGPAFRGHYGAFSPNSNLPPLDCGPHGSPMMMSEGGDEVLGKMKQAAKDQRELDKCAEGFEIGRLSRMMGSEARSCTEGLEELYQKMLVKIENLTGLVEKSSAMVLEQENHNRKLKHKILRSAASE
;
A
#
# COMPACT_ATOMS: atom_id res chain seq x y z
N MET A 1 -62.50 -9.33 24.41
CA MET A 1 -62.80 -9.90 25.74
C MET A 1 -62.06 -11.22 25.86
N ALA A 2 -61.42 -11.45 27.01
CA ALA A 2 -60.63 -12.61 27.46
C ALA A 2 -59.10 -12.40 27.50
N THR A 3 -58.67 -12.16 28.74
CA THR A 3 -57.33 -12.04 29.33
C THR A 3 -56.71 -13.41 29.65
N SER A 4 -55.38 -13.56 29.50
CA SER A 4 -54.47 -14.23 30.47
C SER A 4 -53.04 -14.20 29.90
N ALA A 5 -52.11 -13.42 30.45
CA ALA A 5 -51.29 -13.67 31.64
C ALA A 5 -49.92 -14.31 31.30
N SER A 6 -48.90 -13.54 31.65
CA SER A 6 -47.46 -13.70 31.45
C SER A 6 -46.85 -14.90 32.20
N ARG A 7 -45.73 -15.41 31.68
CA ARG A 7 -44.65 -15.92 32.53
C ARG A 7 -43.28 -15.73 31.88
N SER A 8 -42.55 -14.76 32.43
CA SER A 8 -41.11 -14.56 32.25
C SER A 8 -40.35 -15.59 33.08
N THR A 9 -39.32 -16.18 32.50
CA THR A 9 -38.29 -16.92 33.24
C THR A 9 -36.95 -16.25 33.00
N ILE A 10 -36.50 -15.61 34.07
CA ILE A 10 -35.19 -15.02 34.31
C ILE A 10 -34.21 -16.17 34.58
N PHE A 11 -33.10 -16.23 33.85
CA PHE A 11 -31.95 -17.06 34.23
C PHE A 11 -30.91 -16.17 34.94
N PRO A 12 -30.28 -16.65 36.04
CA PRO A 12 -29.41 -15.85 36.88
C PRO A 12 -28.02 -15.66 36.25
N ARG A 13 -27.48 -14.46 36.44
CA ARG A 13 -26.05 -14.16 36.31
C ARG A 13 -25.34 -14.59 37.60
N ASP A 14 -24.29 -15.40 37.48
CA ASP A 14 -23.27 -15.51 38.52
C ASP A 14 -21.97 -14.80 38.10
N PRO A 15 -21.19 -14.27 39.06
CA PRO A 15 -20.14 -13.30 38.81
C PRO A 15 -18.71 -13.89 38.87
N MET A 16 -17.84 -13.27 38.07
CA MET A 16 -16.39 -13.08 38.23
C MET A 16 -15.49 -14.30 38.50
N ASP A 17 -14.60 -14.57 37.54
CA ASP A 17 -13.21 -14.86 37.89
C ASP A 17 -12.22 -14.13 36.96
N ASN A 18 -11.29 -13.42 37.61
CA ASN A 18 -10.23 -12.62 37.04
C ASN A 18 -9.19 -13.51 36.32
N ILE A 19 -9.20 -13.53 34.98
CA ILE A 19 -8.08 -14.10 34.21
C ILE A 19 -7.09 -12.98 33.87
N ARG A 20 -6.03 -12.91 34.67
CA ARG A 20 -4.79 -12.20 34.33
C ARG A 20 -4.19 -12.83 33.06
N PHE A 21 -4.18 -12.10 31.96
CA PHE A 21 -3.31 -12.41 30.82
C PHE A 21 -1.88 -11.93 31.13
N THR A 22 -1.10 -12.77 31.79
CA THR A 22 0.37 -12.68 31.77
C THR A 22 0.89 -13.55 30.63
N ALA A 23 1.21 -12.95 29.49
CA ALA A 23 2.02 -13.59 28.46
C ALA A 23 3.48 -13.13 28.61
N PRO A 24 4.46 -14.05 28.67
CA PRO A 24 5.86 -13.68 28.80
C PRO A 24 6.40 -13.20 27.44
N PHE A 25 6.70 -11.90 27.35
CA PHE A 25 7.59 -11.37 26.32
C PHE A 25 9.00 -11.93 26.55
N ARG A 26 9.42 -12.90 25.73
CA ARG A 26 10.83 -13.29 25.64
C ARG A 26 11.46 -12.60 24.43
N VAL A 27 11.99 -11.41 24.68
CA VAL A 27 12.95 -10.75 23.79
C VAL A 27 14.25 -11.56 23.85
N GLN A 28 14.56 -12.34 22.81
CA GLN A 28 15.92 -12.85 22.64
C GLN A 28 16.78 -11.74 22.04
N LYS A 29 17.55 -11.10 22.92
CA LYS A 29 18.64 -10.19 22.61
C LYS A 29 19.88 -11.03 22.29
N THR A 30 20.17 -11.29 21.01
CA THR A 30 21.47 -11.85 20.63
C THR A 30 22.50 -10.71 20.53
N ARG A 31 23.45 -10.75 21.46
CA ARG A 31 24.64 -9.88 21.52
C ARG A 31 25.61 -10.20 20.38
N LEU A 32 26.34 -9.15 19.99
CA LEU A 32 27.60 -9.15 19.25
C LEU A 32 28.57 -10.26 19.69
N GLY A 33 29.21 -10.89 18.71
CA GLY A 33 30.45 -11.64 18.82
C GLY A 33 31.31 -11.39 17.57
N THR A 34 32.50 -10.85 17.79
CA THR A 34 33.53 -10.35 16.85
C THR A 34 34.30 -11.50 16.12
N PRO A 35 35.24 -11.19 15.19
CA PRO A 35 35.58 -12.04 14.03
C PRO A 35 36.82 -12.92 14.21
N CYS A 36 36.90 -13.97 13.39
CA CYS A 36 38.09 -14.78 13.07
C CYS A 36 37.79 -15.43 11.70
N SER A 37 38.70 -15.59 10.74
CA SER A 37 40.11 -15.23 10.58
C SER A 37 40.48 -15.59 9.13
N GLU A 38 41.47 -14.88 8.60
CA GLU A 38 42.13 -15.10 7.30
C GLU A 38 42.42 -16.57 6.98
N VAL A 39 42.21 -16.95 5.71
CA VAL A 39 43.05 -17.97 5.06
C VAL A 39 43.53 -17.41 3.72
N LYS A 40 44.83 -17.17 3.67
CA LYS A 40 45.63 -16.90 2.47
C LYS A 40 45.67 -18.14 1.59
N GLN A 41 45.48 -17.98 0.28
CA GLN A 41 46.20 -18.77 -0.72
C GLN A 41 46.61 -17.88 -1.89
N THR A 42 47.88 -18.02 -2.25
CA THR A 42 48.65 -17.18 -3.15
C THR A 42 49.08 -18.01 -4.37
N GLN A 43 48.98 -17.41 -5.55
CA GLN A 43 49.74 -17.60 -6.81
C GLN A 43 49.73 -18.95 -7.56
N GLN A 44 49.41 -18.90 -8.87
CA GLN A 44 50.36 -18.76 -10.00
C GLN A 44 49.58 -18.62 -11.32
N SER A 45 49.66 -17.48 -12.01
CA SER A 45 50.44 -17.24 -13.25
C SER A 45 50.21 -18.24 -14.39
N ASN A 46 49.67 -17.77 -15.53
CA ASN A 46 50.42 -17.73 -16.80
C ASN A 46 49.71 -16.90 -17.89
N ASN A 47 50.48 -16.00 -18.49
CA ASN A 47 50.17 -15.19 -19.66
C ASN A 47 50.09 -16.04 -20.93
N SER A 48 49.21 -15.69 -21.87
CA SER A 48 49.63 -15.50 -23.27
C SER A 48 48.63 -14.64 -24.07
N THR A 49 49.21 -13.65 -24.72
CA THR A 49 48.66 -12.71 -25.70
C THR A 49 48.13 -13.38 -26.95
N ASN A 50 46.99 -12.90 -27.48
CA ASN A 50 46.83 -12.80 -28.93
C ASN A 50 45.90 -11.64 -29.32
N LYS A 51 46.49 -10.63 -29.98
CA LYS A 51 45.79 -9.58 -30.72
C LYS A 51 45.29 -10.17 -32.04
N ARG A 52 44.01 -10.03 -32.37
CA ARG A 52 43.55 -9.79 -33.74
C ARG A 52 42.31 -8.90 -33.74
N SER A 53 42.33 -8.01 -34.72
CA SER A 53 41.51 -6.82 -34.88
C SER A 53 40.41 -7.06 -35.91
N LEU A 54 39.27 -6.41 -35.69
CA LEU A 54 38.24 -5.96 -36.64
C LEU A 54 37.50 -7.00 -37.49
N HIS A 55 36.22 -7.23 -37.14
CA HIS A 55 35.15 -6.87 -38.05
C HIS A 55 33.93 -6.36 -37.27
N ARG A 56 33.48 -5.18 -37.68
CA ARG A 56 32.40 -4.36 -37.14
C ARG A 56 31.09 -4.83 -37.77
N GLU A 57 30.19 -5.37 -36.96
CA GLU A 57 28.79 -5.63 -37.31
C GLU A 57 27.95 -4.94 -36.21
N ASP A 58 27.17 -3.94 -36.61
CA ASP A 58 26.32 -3.14 -35.73
C ASP A 58 25.13 -3.96 -35.20
N PRO A 59 24.84 -3.99 -33.88
CA PRO A 59 23.52 -4.31 -33.39
C PRO A 59 22.78 -3.01 -33.08
N LYS A 60 21.94 -2.57 -34.03
CA LYS A 60 20.89 -1.57 -33.80
C LYS A 60 19.76 -2.16 -32.93
N PHE A 61 20.05 -2.69 -31.75
CA PHE A 61 19.05 -3.13 -30.77
C PHE A 61 19.66 -3.16 -29.35
N ALA A 62 20.20 -2.02 -28.90
CA ALA A 62 20.61 -1.85 -27.50
C ALA A 62 20.51 -0.40 -27.01
N THR A 63 19.63 0.41 -27.63
CA THR A 63 19.27 1.74 -27.13
C THR A 63 17.89 1.67 -26.48
N ILE A 64 17.71 0.74 -25.54
CA ILE A 64 16.64 0.83 -24.56
C ILE A 64 17.27 1.45 -23.31
N SER A 65 17.16 2.78 -23.25
CA SER A 65 17.25 3.65 -22.06
C SER A 65 18.27 3.30 -20.97
N LEU A 66 19.55 3.59 -21.24
CA LEU A 66 20.54 3.95 -20.21
C LEU A 66 20.08 5.13 -19.31
N SER A 67 19.08 5.90 -19.74
CA SER A 67 18.47 7.00 -18.98
C SER A 67 17.59 6.54 -17.80
N LEU A 68 17.18 5.27 -17.74
CA LEU A 68 16.33 4.75 -16.65
C LEU A 68 17.11 4.25 -15.43
N LEU A 69 18.42 4.00 -15.57
CA LEU A 69 19.32 3.65 -14.47
C LEU A 69 19.88 4.88 -13.72
N ALA A 70 19.56 6.09 -14.18
CA ALA A 70 20.03 7.34 -13.60
C ALA A 70 19.09 7.93 -12.53
N MET A 71 17.95 7.28 -12.26
CA MET A 71 17.11 7.67 -11.14
C MET A 71 17.71 7.05 -9.88
N GLU A 72 18.31 7.89 -9.05
CA GLU A 72 18.68 7.52 -7.68
C GLU A 72 17.47 6.87 -7.03
N ASP A 73 17.64 5.63 -6.57
CA ASP A 73 16.53 4.84 -6.07
C ASP A 73 15.87 5.57 -4.86
N PRO A 74 14.53 5.65 -4.81
CA PRO A 74 13.83 6.49 -3.84
C PRO A 74 14.15 6.07 -2.39
N PRO A 75 14.41 7.04 -1.48
CA PRO A 75 14.73 6.76 -0.07
C PRO A 75 13.48 6.36 0.73
N LEU A 76 12.89 5.21 0.39
CA LEU A 76 11.73 4.66 1.08
C LEU A 76 12.15 4.17 2.48
N GLN A 77 11.67 4.82 3.52
CA GLN A 77 11.98 4.44 4.89
C GLN A 77 11.10 3.29 5.36
N LYS A 78 9.79 3.37 5.10
CA LYS A 78 8.81 2.40 5.60
C LYS A 78 7.60 2.25 4.70
N ILE A 79 6.90 1.13 4.89
CA ILE A 79 5.65 0.80 4.22
C ILE A 79 4.56 0.68 5.28
N ALA A 80 3.43 1.34 5.10
CA ALA A 80 2.28 1.21 5.98
C ALA A 80 1.13 0.48 5.28
N ILE A 81 0.39 -0.32 6.04
CA ILE A 81 -0.83 -0.99 5.58
C ILE A 81 -1.85 -0.97 6.71
N SER A 82 -3.13 -0.77 6.38
CA SER A 82 -4.19 -0.84 7.39
C SER A 82 -4.40 -2.28 7.86
N GLY A 83 -4.76 -2.46 9.14
CA GLY A 83 -5.16 -3.77 9.68
C GLY A 83 -6.23 -4.48 8.83
N PRO A 84 -7.35 -3.80 8.48
CA PRO A 84 -8.38 -4.39 7.61
C PRO A 84 -7.87 -4.82 6.22
N THR A 85 -7.02 -4.01 5.57
CA THR A 85 -6.45 -4.35 4.25
C THR A 85 -5.56 -5.59 4.34
N LEU A 86 -4.69 -5.66 5.35
CA LEU A 86 -3.82 -6.83 5.57
C LEU A 86 -4.63 -8.08 5.93
N ALA A 87 -5.63 -7.95 6.79
CA ALA A 87 -6.51 -9.05 7.17
C ALA A 87 -7.28 -9.61 5.95
N SER A 88 -7.82 -8.73 5.11
CA SER A 88 -8.48 -9.10 3.85
C SER A 88 -7.54 -9.85 2.91
N LEU A 89 -6.29 -9.39 2.77
CA LEU A 89 -5.27 -10.06 1.96
C LEU A 89 -4.94 -11.47 2.49
N ILE A 90 -4.76 -11.60 3.82
CA ILE A 90 -4.50 -12.90 4.48
C ILE A 90 -5.71 -13.83 4.31
N GLN A 91 -6.93 -13.32 4.47
CA GLN A 91 -8.16 -14.10 4.27
C GLN A 91 -8.27 -14.60 2.83
N ARG A 92 -8.02 -13.74 1.84
CA ARG A 92 -8.00 -14.14 0.41
C ARG A 92 -6.97 -15.22 0.13
N PHE A 93 -5.76 -15.10 0.69
CA PHE A 93 -4.75 -16.14 0.55
C PHE A 93 -5.17 -17.46 1.22
N SER A 94 -5.74 -17.38 2.43
CA SER A 94 -6.13 -18.55 3.22
C SER A 94 -7.26 -19.34 2.58
N THR A 95 -8.23 -18.65 2.00
CA THR A 95 -9.40 -19.23 1.32
C THR A 95 -9.12 -19.68 -0.11
N SER A 96 -8.04 -19.19 -0.73
CA SER A 96 -7.65 -19.61 -2.07
C SER A 96 -7.07 -21.04 -2.08
N PRO A 97 -7.50 -21.91 -3.02
CA PRO A 97 -6.96 -23.27 -3.14
C PRO A 97 -5.51 -23.29 -3.65
N SER A 98 -5.03 -22.20 -4.26
CA SER A 98 -3.69 -22.08 -4.83
C SER A 98 -2.98 -20.83 -4.33
N SER A 99 -1.69 -20.69 -4.68
CA SER A 99 -0.98 -19.42 -4.58
C SER A 99 -1.75 -18.32 -5.32
N ILE A 100 -1.68 -17.10 -4.78
CA ILE A 100 -2.31 -15.93 -5.37
C ILE A 100 -1.29 -14.82 -5.54
N HIS A 101 -1.49 -13.97 -6.54
CA HIS A 101 -0.69 -12.78 -6.77
C HIS A 101 -1.60 -11.66 -7.26
N GLY A 102 -1.12 -10.44 -7.13
CA GLY A 102 -1.94 -9.27 -7.44
C GLY A 102 -1.21 -7.96 -7.25
N LEU A 103 -1.92 -6.87 -7.52
CA LEU A 103 -1.38 -5.51 -7.53
C LEU A 103 -1.66 -4.80 -6.20
N LEU A 104 -0.79 -3.88 -5.82
CA LEU A 104 -0.90 -3.03 -4.63
C LEU A 104 -1.12 -1.57 -5.04
N PHE A 105 -2.15 -0.95 -4.45
CA PHE A 105 -2.54 0.43 -4.70
C PHE A 105 -2.33 1.28 -3.45
N GLY A 106 -2.08 2.56 -3.65
CA GLY A 106 -1.86 3.50 -2.57
C GLY A 106 -1.16 4.76 -3.03
N HIS A 107 -0.50 5.42 -2.10
CA HIS A 107 0.17 6.68 -2.33
C HIS A 107 1.49 6.75 -1.55
N VAL A 108 2.31 7.73 -1.89
CA VAL A 108 3.60 7.98 -1.24
C VAL A 108 3.62 9.41 -0.71
N THR A 109 3.91 9.54 0.58
CA THR A 109 4.07 10.83 1.25
C THR A 109 5.50 11.01 1.73
N PRO A 110 6.07 12.22 1.65
CA PRO A 110 7.32 12.55 2.32
C PRO A 110 7.14 12.45 3.84
N LEU A 111 8.13 11.93 4.55
CA LEU A 111 8.22 12.12 5.99
C LEU A 111 8.88 13.47 6.31
N PRO A 112 8.46 14.12 7.41
CA PRO A 112 9.17 15.28 7.92
C PRO A 112 10.64 14.95 8.20
N LEU A 113 11.53 15.87 7.83
CA LEU A 113 12.95 15.76 8.14
C LEU A 113 13.14 15.81 9.66
N THR A 114 13.84 14.83 10.22
CA THR A 114 14.29 14.90 11.61
C THR A 114 15.40 15.95 11.67
N LEU A 115 15.23 16.98 12.50
CA LEU A 115 16.29 17.93 12.79
C LEU A 115 17.48 17.15 13.38
N SER A 116 18.61 17.19 12.68
CA SER A 116 19.86 16.61 13.15
C SER A 116 20.62 17.71 13.88
N ASP A 117 20.88 17.53 15.18
CA ASP A 117 21.64 18.50 16.00
C ASP A 117 23.16 18.40 15.81
N ASP A 118 23.64 17.50 14.93
CA ASP A 118 25.08 17.37 14.65
C ASP A 118 25.56 18.38 13.60
N ASP A 119 25.97 19.55 14.07
CA ASP A 119 26.84 20.49 13.35
C ASP A 119 28.25 19.88 13.17
N THR A 120 28.42 18.96 12.22
CA THR A 120 29.77 18.57 11.74
C THR A 120 29.85 18.57 10.22
N SER A 121 30.33 19.70 9.69
CA SER A 121 31.10 19.86 8.45
C SER A 121 31.03 18.74 7.40
N SER A 122 29.85 18.47 6.86
CA SER A 122 29.64 18.06 5.47
C SER A 122 28.19 18.41 5.14
N ALA A 123 27.98 19.22 4.11
CA ALA A 123 26.65 19.63 3.68
C ALA A 123 25.91 18.44 3.05
N ALA A 124 25.47 17.48 3.87
CA ALA A 124 24.48 16.50 3.46
C ALA A 124 23.13 17.20 3.53
N THR A 125 22.62 17.64 2.38
CA THR A 125 21.23 18.06 2.26
C THR A 125 20.34 16.92 2.79
N PRO A 126 19.45 17.17 3.74
CA PRO A 126 18.61 16.14 4.31
C PRO A 126 17.67 15.61 3.22
N THR A 127 17.90 14.38 2.75
CA THR A 127 17.05 13.77 1.74
C THR A 127 15.71 13.38 2.38
N PRO A 128 14.58 13.88 1.87
CA PRO A 128 13.27 13.54 2.42
C PRO A 128 13.04 12.04 2.24
N THR A 129 12.85 11.33 3.36
CA THR A 129 12.49 9.91 3.33
C THR A 129 11.03 9.76 2.97
N LEU A 130 10.69 8.63 2.34
CA LEU A 130 9.33 8.38 1.86
C LEU A 130 8.61 7.32 2.71
N LEU A 131 7.31 7.53 2.91
CA LEU A 131 6.36 6.56 3.45
C LEU A 131 5.43 6.15 2.32
N ALA A 132 5.40 4.85 2.02
CA ALA A 132 4.40 4.29 1.10
C ALA A 132 3.23 3.71 1.89
N THR A 133 2.02 4.14 1.61
CA THR A 133 0.80 3.69 2.29
C THR A 133 -0.05 2.84 1.36
N VAL A 134 -0.15 1.55 1.64
CA VAL A 134 -1.01 0.60 0.91
C VAL A 134 -2.46 0.80 1.35
N THR A 135 -3.30 1.21 0.41
CA THR A 135 -4.74 1.46 0.63
C THR A 135 -5.62 0.30 0.17
N GLY A 136 -5.18 -0.43 -0.86
CA GLY A 136 -5.95 -1.54 -1.42
C GLY A 136 -5.11 -2.48 -2.26
N PHE A 137 -5.72 -3.59 -2.67
CA PHE A 137 -5.10 -4.59 -3.53
C PHE A 137 -6.11 -5.21 -4.49
N LEU A 138 -5.62 -5.73 -5.61
CA LEU A 138 -6.42 -6.49 -6.57
C LEU A 138 -5.73 -7.81 -6.88
N THR A 139 -6.41 -8.92 -6.63
CA THR A 139 -5.90 -10.25 -7.05
C THR A 139 -6.08 -10.38 -8.55
N SER A 140 -5.00 -10.64 -9.29
CA SER A 140 -5.04 -10.78 -10.74
C SER A 140 -4.21 -12.00 -11.16
N PRO A 141 -4.83 -13.02 -11.76
CA PRO A 141 -4.10 -14.23 -12.15
C PRO A 141 -3.20 -14.02 -13.37
N SER A 142 -3.36 -12.92 -14.14
CA SER A 142 -2.84 -12.86 -15.52
C SER A 142 -2.30 -11.47 -15.91
N PHE A 143 -1.47 -10.85 -15.06
CA PHE A 143 -0.82 -9.59 -15.41
C PHE A 143 0.63 -9.72 -15.91
N HIS A 144 1.18 -10.93 -15.86
CA HIS A 144 2.52 -11.24 -16.34
C HIS A 144 2.55 -12.62 -17.01
N ASP A 145 3.53 -12.83 -17.88
CA ASP A 145 3.74 -14.09 -18.59
C ASP A 145 4.66 -15.07 -17.82
N SER A 146 4.94 -16.23 -18.40
CA SER A 146 5.83 -17.24 -17.79
C SER A 146 7.29 -16.79 -17.66
N SER A 147 7.73 -15.82 -18.46
CA SER A 147 9.06 -15.20 -18.38
C SER A 147 9.16 -14.15 -17.26
N GLY A 148 8.02 -13.74 -16.68
CA GLY A 148 7.95 -12.68 -15.70
C GLY A 148 7.89 -11.28 -16.32
N THR A 149 7.55 -11.18 -17.60
CA THR A 149 7.29 -9.90 -18.26
C THR A 149 5.87 -9.46 -17.96
N VAL A 150 5.72 -8.23 -17.50
CA VAL A 150 4.42 -7.62 -17.19
C VAL A 150 3.72 -7.21 -18.48
N LEU A 151 2.42 -7.49 -18.59
CA LEU A 151 1.57 -7.16 -19.73
C LEU A 151 0.81 -5.85 -19.44
N PRO A 152 1.21 -4.69 -20.01
CA PRO A 152 0.60 -3.41 -19.64
C PRO A 152 -0.89 -3.33 -19.94
N SER A 153 -1.36 -4.02 -20.98
CA SER A 153 -2.79 -4.07 -21.37
C SER A 153 -3.70 -4.75 -20.35
N SER A 154 -3.14 -5.52 -19.42
CA SER A 154 -3.86 -6.21 -18.35
C SER A 154 -3.89 -5.44 -17.03
N LEU A 155 -3.16 -4.32 -16.96
CA LEU A 155 -3.06 -3.48 -15.77
C LEU A 155 -4.14 -2.39 -15.79
N PRO A 156 -4.62 -1.95 -14.61
CA PRO A 156 -5.54 -0.84 -14.52
C PRO A 156 -4.85 0.49 -14.82
N ASN A 157 -5.61 1.47 -15.33
CA ASN A 157 -5.14 2.85 -15.56
C ASN A 157 -5.07 3.64 -14.24
N SER A 158 -4.30 3.16 -13.28
CA SER A 158 -4.16 3.76 -11.95
C SER A 158 -2.73 3.63 -11.45
N PRO A 159 -2.24 4.60 -10.65
CA PRO A 159 -0.92 4.51 -10.06
C PRO A 159 -0.81 3.28 -9.16
N LEU A 160 0.33 2.61 -9.24
CA LEU A 160 0.65 1.41 -8.49
C LEU A 160 1.79 1.70 -7.52
N LEU A 161 1.73 1.08 -6.35
CA LEU A 161 2.88 1.00 -5.44
C LEU A 161 3.77 -0.21 -5.77
N GLY A 162 3.17 -1.25 -6.33
CA GLY A 162 3.84 -2.49 -6.67
C GLY A 162 2.87 -3.68 -6.67
N TRP A 163 3.30 -4.82 -6.14
CA TRP A 163 2.52 -6.06 -6.25
C TRP A 163 2.80 -7.01 -5.07
N PHE A 164 2.00 -8.07 -4.96
CA PHE A 164 2.17 -9.10 -3.93
C PHE A 164 2.14 -10.51 -4.53
N SER A 165 2.83 -11.42 -3.84
CA SER A 165 2.82 -12.86 -4.09
C SER A 165 2.52 -13.57 -2.77
N ALA A 166 1.56 -14.47 -2.78
CA ALA A 166 1.20 -15.28 -1.63
C ALA A 166 1.28 -16.76 -2.01
N ARG A 167 2.18 -17.49 -1.36
CA ARG A 167 2.54 -18.86 -1.77
C ARG A 167 2.67 -19.80 -0.58
N ARG A 168 2.19 -21.03 -0.77
CA ARG A 168 2.10 -22.02 0.31
C ARG A 168 3.41 -22.80 0.43
N ARG A 169 3.76 -23.19 1.67
CA ARG A 169 4.90 -24.06 1.99
C ARG A 169 6.21 -23.57 1.35
N SER A 170 6.48 -22.28 1.44
CA SER A 170 7.61 -21.65 0.76
C SER A 170 8.38 -20.70 1.69
N PRO A 171 9.68 -20.49 1.48
CA PRO A 171 10.47 -19.57 2.30
C PRO A 171 10.05 -18.11 2.07
N LEU A 172 10.22 -17.24 3.06
CA LEU A 172 10.03 -15.78 2.95
C LEU A 172 11.21 -15.06 2.25
N ARG A 173 11.60 -15.54 1.06
CA ARG A 173 12.63 -14.92 0.21
C ARG A 173 12.14 -14.77 -1.24
N PRO A 174 12.32 -13.65 -1.93
CA PRO A 174 11.91 -13.52 -3.32
C PRO A 174 12.59 -14.57 -4.21
N SER A 175 11.86 -15.05 -5.21
CA SER A 175 12.30 -16.00 -6.24
C SER A 175 12.76 -15.26 -7.49
N MET A 176 13.43 -15.97 -8.41
CA MET A 176 13.86 -15.42 -9.70
C MET A 176 12.68 -14.89 -10.53
N ARG A 177 11.53 -15.57 -10.48
CA ARG A 177 10.31 -15.08 -11.16
C ARG A 177 9.83 -13.77 -10.55
N GLU A 178 9.76 -13.70 -9.23
CA GLU A 178 9.31 -12.48 -8.54
C GLU A 178 10.27 -11.31 -8.79
N PHE A 179 11.57 -11.61 -8.92
CA PHE A 179 12.57 -10.64 -9.36
C PHE A 179 12.25 -10.09 -10.76
N SER A 180 12.08 -10.96 -11.77
CA SER A 180 11.79 -10.53 -13.15
C SER A 180 10.49 -9.72 -13.25
N VAL A 181 9.43 -10.15 -12.56
CA VAL A 181 8.15 -9.43 -12.53
C VAL A 181 8.30 -8.06 -11.89
N THR A 182 9.04 -7.95 -10.78
CA THR A 182 9.22 -6.65 -10.12
C THR A 182 10.08 -5.71 -10.94
N ALA A 183 11.15 -6.22 -11.55
CA ALA A 183 11.99 -5.46 -12.47
C ALA A 183 11.17 -4.93 -13.67
N SER A 184 10.38 -5.81 -14.30
CA SER A 184 9.50 -5.46 -15.43
C SER A 184 8.39 -4.50 -15.02
N LEU A 185 7.85 -4.56 -13.81
CA LEU A 185 6.84 -3.64 -13.32
C LEU A 185 7.44 -2.26 -13.06
N SER A 186 8.59 -2.22 -12.37
CA SER A 186 9.26 -0.98 -11.97
C SER A 186 9.73 -0.11 -13.12
N SER A 187 9.95 -0.69 -14.31
CA SER A 187 10.32 0.05 -15.53
C SER A 187 9.14 0.75 -16.21
N LEU A 188 7.89 0.45 -15.82
CA LEU A 188 6.68 1.01 -16.40
C LEU A 188 6.31 2.32 -15.70
N THR A 189 6.91 3.42 -16.14
CA THR A 189 6.72 4.77 -15.56
C THR A 189 5.28 5.27 -15.60
N GLN A 190 4.46 4.77 -16.53
CA GLN A 190 3.03 5.11 -16.63
C GLN A 190 2.21 4.70 -15.39
N PHE A 191 2.71 3.77 -14.58
CA PHE A 191 2.06 3.33 -13.34
C PHE A 191 2.74 3.91 -12.08
N SER A 192 3.69 4.83 -12.24
CA SER A 192 4.35 5.47 -11.11
C SER A 192 3.38 6.34 -10.31
N SER A 193 3.54 6.32 -8.99
CA SER A 193 2.77 7.16 -8.07
C SER A 193 3.42 8.54 -7.94
N GLN A 194 2.64 9.61 -7.97
CA GLN A 194 3.16 10.95 -7.73
C GLN A 194 3.46 11.14 -6.23
N ILE A 195 4.66 11.63 -5.91
CA ILE A 195 5.03 11.96 -4.54
C ILE A 195 4.37 13.29 -4.18
N GLN A 196 3.56 13.28 -3.11
CA GLN A 196 2.84 14.46 -2.66
C GLN A 196 3.79 15.45 -1.97
N ASN A 197 4.44 16.31 -2.75
CA ASN A 197 5.21 17.45 -2.23
C ASN A 197 4.53 18.76 -2.63
N PRO A 198 4.14 19.62 -1.68
CA PRO A 198 3.54 20.92 -2.00
C PRO A 198 4.54 21.94 -2.56
N ASN A 199 5.86 21.73 -2.41
CA ASN A 199 6.89 22.75 -2.65
C ASN A 199 8.01 22.33 -3.64
N SER A 200 7.84 21.25 -4.42
CA SER A 200 8.86 20.78 -5.37
C SER A 200 8.27 20.23 -6.65
N GLU A 201 9.09 20.17 -7.71
CA GLU A 201 8.76 19.45 -8.95
C GLU A 201 8.19 18.05 -8.68
N PRO A 202 7.22 17.57 -9.48
CA PRO A 202 6.56 16.29 -9.28
C PRO A 202 7.57 15.15 -9.48
N SER A 203 7.99 14.54 -8.38
CA SER A 203 8.82 13.33 -8.40
C SER A 203 7.93 12.09 -8.48
N LEU A 204 8.35 11.13 -9.33
CA LEU A 204 7.62 9.89 -9.57
C LEU A 204 8.22 8.76 -8.74
N PHE A 205 7.36 8.04 -8.02
CA PHE A 205 7.71 6.82 -7.31
C PHE A 205 7.36 5.60 -8.20
N PRO A 206 8.35 4.82 -8.66
CA PRO A 206 8.09 3.64 -9.48
C PRO A 206 7.40 2.53 -8.66
N PRO A 207 6.63 1.64 -9.30
CA PRO A 207 5.96 0.53 -8.63
C PRO A 207 6.95 -0.57 -8.21
N CYS A 208 7.73 -0.31 -7.17
CA CYS A 208 8.87 -1.13 -6.74
C CYS A 208 8.63 -1.86 -5.40
N ILE A 209 7.43 -1.78 -4.82
CA ILE A 209 7.11 -2.49 -3.58
C ILE A 209 6.67 -3.93 -3.88
N PHE A 210 7.27 -4.88 -3.17
CA PHE A 210 6.91 -6.29 -3.26
C PHE A 210 6.52 -6.83 -1.87
N LEU A 211 5.29 -7.30 -1.73
CA LEU A 211 4.81 -7.97 -0.52
C LEU A 211 4.74 -9.48 -0.72
N LEU A 212 5.48 -10.22 0.09
CA LEU A 212 5.50 -11.68 0.06
C LEU A 212 4.76 -12.24 1.27
N LEU A 213 3.73 -13.06 1.03
CA LEU A 213 3.06 -13.85 2.04
C LEU A 213 3.43 -15.32 1.86
N ALA A 214 3.72 -16.00 2.97
CA ALA A 214 4.01 -17.42 2.97
C ALA A 214 3.29 -18.14 4.11
N SER A 215 2.89 -19.39 3.85
CA SER A 215 2.65 -20.35 4.95
C SER A 215 3.91 -21.19 5.16
N PRO A 216 4.25 -21.51 6.41
CA PRO A 216 5.42 -22.30 6.72
C PRO A 216 5.32 -23.68 6.07
N SER A 217 6.47 -24.24 5.74
CA SER A 217 6.60 -25.57 5.11
C SER A 217 6.49 -26.73 6.11
N SER A 218 6.27 -26.46 7.39
CA SER A 218 6.25 -27.49 8.44
C SER A 218 5.06 -28.43 8.29
N ASP A 219 5.38 -29.72 8.24
CA ASP A 219 4.47 -30.84 8.01
C ASP A 219 3.75 -31.24 9.31
N ASN A 220 3.22 -30.28 10.05
CA ASN A 220 2.44 -30.59 11.24
C ASN A 220 0.98 -30.80 10.83
N HIS A 221 0.69 -31.99 10.28
CA HIS A 221 -0.65 -32.47 9.93
C HIS A 221 -1.66 -32.46 11.11
N HIS A 222 -1.19 -32.19 12.33
CA HIS A 222 -1.99 -32.08 13.56
C HIS A 222 -1.89 -30.70 14.25
N SER A 223 -1.39 -29.67 13.58
CA SER A 223 -1.29 -28.34 14.18
C SER A 223 -2.65 -27.63 14.17
N HIS A 224 -3.22 -27.39 15.36
CA HIS A 224 -4.33 -26.45 15.56
C HIS A 224 -3.90 -24.98 15.39
N VAL A 225 -2.62 -24.72 15.07
CA VAL A 225 -2.05 -23.39 14.89
C VAL A 225 -1.77 -23.14 13.41
N HIS A 226 -2.33 -22.05 12.90
CA HIS A 226 -2.03 -21.52 11.58
C HIS A 226 -1.14 -20.29 11.73
N THR A 227 0.06 -20.34 11.15
CA THR A 227 0.98 -19.21 11.12
C THR A 227 0.94 -18.56 9.74
N HIS A 228 0.63 -17.26 9.70
CA HIS A 228 0.69 -16.44 8.50
C HIS A 228 1.92 -15.56 8.57
N GLU A 229 2.89 -15.82 7.70
CA GLU A 229 4.11 -15.04 7.64
C GLU A 229 4.05 -14.09 6.44
N TYR A 230 4.52 -12.85 6.63
CA TYR A 230 4.61 -11.86 5.56
C TYR A 230 5.88 -11.03 5.69
N ARG A 231 6.39 -10.57 4.55
CA ARG A 231 7.57 -9.70 4.48
C ARG A 231 7.44 -8.74 3.30
N ALA A 232 7.75 -7.48 3.55
CA ALA A 232 7.77 -6.45 2.52
C ALA A 232 9.19 -6.17 2.06
N PHE A 233 9.34 -5.89 0.77
CA PHE A 233 10.60 -5.56 0.12
C PHE A 233 10.41 -4.32 -0.75
N GLN A 234 11.46 -3.52 -0.84
CA GLN A 234 11.65 -2.54 -1.90
C GLN A 234 12.59 -3.15 -2.93
N PHE A 235 12.19 -3.15 -4.18
CA PHE A 235 13.09 -3.41 -5.30
C PHE A 235 13.87 -2.14 -5.62
N ARG A 236 15.19 -2.28 -5.78
CA ARG A 236 16.12 -1.21 -6.13
C ARG A 236 16.56 -1.42 -7.59
N PRO A 237 15.94 -0.77 -8.59
CA PRO A 237 16.29 -0.97 -10.00
C PRO A 237 17.77 -0.74 -10.29
N ALA A 238 18.41 0.25 -9.66
CA ALA A 238 19.82 0.52 -9.89
C ALA A 238 20.73 -0.60 -9.38
N ALA A 239 20.43 -1.15 -8.20
CA ALA A 239 21.19 -2.24 -7.59
C ALA A 239 20.74 -3.64 -8.04
N LEU A 240 19.62 -3.74 -8.78
CA LEU A 240 18.98 -4.99 -9.17
C LEU A 240 18.83 -5.94 -7.97
N SER A 241 18.27 -5.44 -6.87
CA SER A 241 18.19 -6.18 -5.61
C SER A 241 16.90 -5.90 -4.84
N PHE A 242 16.54 -6.82 -3.94
CA PHE A 242 15.46 -6.62 -2.98
C PHE A 242 16.03 -6.26 -1.61
N GLU A 243 15.56 -5.14 -1.08
CA GLU A 243 15.86 -4.71 0.27
C GLU A 243 14.64 -4.91 1.16
N PRO A 244 14.75 -5.67 2.26
CA PRO A 244 13.67 -5.79 3.23
C PRO A 244 13.30 -4.41 3.80
N ARG A 245 12.01 -4.10 3.86
CA ARG A 245 11.50 -2.86 4.48
C ARG A 245 10.52 -3.19 5.59
N SER A 246 10.51 -2.35 6.62
CA SER A 246 9.56 -2.45 7.72
C SER A 246 8.14 -2.23 7.22
N LEU A 247 7.22 -3.09 7.67
CA LEU A 247 5.79 -3.00 7.36
C LEU A 247 5.03 -2.62 8.64
N ASP A 248 4.57 -1.37 8.70
CA ASP A 248 3.77 -0.84 9.80
C ASP A 248 2.29 -1.20 9.59
N VAL A 249 1.72 -1.93 10.54
CA VAL A 249 0.29 -2.27 10.53
C VAL A 249 -0.47 -1.24 11.35
N VAL A 250 -1.14 -0.31 10.67
CA VAL A 250 -1.86 0.80 11.30
C VAL A 250 -3.03 0.27 12.14
N ASN A 251 -3.07 0.67 13.41
CA ASN A 251 -4.10 0.29 14.39
C ASN A 251 -4.45 1.45 15.35
N ILE A 252 -5.41 1.22 16.26
CA ILE A 252 -5.92 2.23 17.21
C ILE A 252 -5.05 2.33 18.48
N GLY A 253 -4.01 1.49 18.59
CA GLY A 253 -3.16 1.42 19.76
C GLY A 253 -2.33 2.69 20.00
N PRO A 254 -1.78 2.86 21.22
CA PRO A 254 -1.03 4.06 21.60
C PRO A 254 0.15 4.39 20.68
N ALA A 255 0.78 3.40 20.06
CA ALA A 255 1.90 3.56 19.13
C ALA A 255 1.53 4.34 17.85
N PHE A 256 0.24 4.39 17.50
CA PHE A 256 -0.27 5.11 16.33
C PHE A 256 -0.97 6.42 16.74
N ARG A 257 -0.96 6.77 18.04
CA ARG A 257 -1.65 7.96 18.54
C ARG A 257 -1.11 9.26 17.94
N GLY A 258 0.19 9.30 17.66
CA GLY A 258 0.84 10.42 16.98
C GLY A 258 0.26 10.71 15.60
N HIS A 259 -0.25 9.69 14.89
CA HIS A 259 -0.92 9.88 13.60
C HIS A 259 -2.29 10.57 13.73
N TYR A 260 -2.92 10.57 14.92
CA TYR A 260 -4.14 11.34 15.17
C TYR A 260 -3.85 12.82 15.47
N GLY A 261 -2.62 13.15 15.90
CA GLY A 261 -2.20 14.53 16.17
C GLY A 261 -1.85 15.32 14.91
N ALA A 262 -1.51 14.63 13.82
CA ALA A 262 -1.27 15.19 12.50
C ALA A 262 -2.02 14.35 11.46
N PHE A 263 -3.32 14.63 11.31
CA PHE A 263 -4.18 13.90 10.39
C PHE A 263 -3.87 14.31 8.94
N SER A 264 -3.19 13.45 8.18
CA SER A 264 -3.23 13.49 6.73
C SER A 264 -4.32 12.52 6.25
N PRO A 265 -5.31 12.96 5.46
CA PRO A 265 -6.31 12.05 4.94
C PRO A 265 -5.64 11.02 4.01
N ASN A 266 -5.86 9.73 4.29
CA ASN A 266 -5.39 8.65 3.41
C ASN A 266 -6.11 8.62 2.06
N SER A 267 -7.29 9.24 1.99
CA SER A 267 -8.01 9.52 0.75
C SER A 267 -7.55 10.85 0.22
N ASN A 268 -6.95 10.86 -0.96
CA ASN A 268 -6.71 12.11 -1.67
C ASN A 268 -8.07 12.78 -1.89
N LEU A 269 -8.21 14.00 -1.39
CA LEU A 269 -9.28 14.88 -1.88
C LEU A 269 -9.09 15.02 -3.40
N PRO A 270 -10.17 15.28 -4.16
CA PRO A 270 -10.03 15.67 -5.55
C PRO A 270 -8.95 16.76 -5.63
N PRO A 271 -8.06 16.74 -6.66
CA PRO A 271 -7.05 17.76 -6.81
C PRO A 271 -7.76 19.09 -7.10
N LEU A 272 -8.02 19.83 -6.04
CA LEU A 272 -8.62 21.15 -6.06
C LEU A 272 -7.52 22.12 -5.70
N ASP A 273 -7.49 23.26 -6.38
CA ASP A 273 -6.53 24.33 -6.14
C ASP A 273 -6.94 25.10 -4.88
N CYS A 274 -7.02 24.40 -3.75
CA CYS A 274 -7.31 24.96 -2.45
C CYS A 274 -6.03 25.60 -1.91
N GLY A 275 -5.59 26.69 -2.53
CA GLY A 275 -4.55 27.54 -1.97
C GLY A 275 -4.95 27.98 -0.57
N PRO A 276 -4.04 27.96 0.43
CA PRO A 276 -4.34 28.56 1.73
C PRO A 276 -4.69 30.02 1.47
N HIS A 277 -5.91 30.41 1.85
CA HIS A 277 -6.38 31.78 1.72
C HIS A 277 -5.35 32.74 2.28
N GLY A 278 -4.58 33.38 1.38
CA GLY A 278 -3.89 34.61 1.71
C GLY A 278 -4.98 35.60 2.11
N SER A 279 -4.86 36.13 3.32
CA SER A 279 -5.76 37.16 3.87
C SER A 279 -6.14 38.18 2.78
N PRO A 280 -7.41 38.63 2.71
CA PRO A 280 -7.88 39.52 1.65
C PRO A 280 -7.31 40.96 1.72
N MET A 281 -6.23 41.17 2.48
CA MET A 281 -5.59 42.47 2.66
C MET A 281 -4.26 42.56 1.93
N MET A 282 -4.27 42.30 0.62
CA MET A 282 -3.37 42.94 -0.36
C MET A 282 -3.72 42.37 -1.73
N MET A 283 -4.33 43.17 -2.60
CA MET A 283 -3.96 43.34 -4.02
C MET A 283 -5.00 44.24 -4.68
N SER A 284 -4.53 45.44 -5.04
CA SER A 284 -5.16 46.33 -5.99
C SER A 284 -4.59 46.00 -7.37
N GLU A 285 -5.38 45.38 -8.25
CA GLU A 285 -5.40 45.56 -9.73
C GLU A 285 -6.16 44.42 -10.42
N GLY A 286 -7.05 44.76 -11.36
CA GLY A 286 -7.60 43.85 -12.38
C GLY A 286 -8.89 43.09 -12.01
N GLY A 287 -10.06 43.67 -12.29
CA GLY A 287 -11.39 43.08 -11.97
C GLY A 287 -11.72 41.74 -12.66
N ASP A 288 -11.09 41.42 -13.80
CA ASP A 288 -11.41 40.22 -14.57
C ASP A 288 -10.73 38.94 -14.03
N GLU A 289 -9.50 39.04 -13.51
CA GLU A 289 -8.82 37.91 -12.87
C GLU A 289 -9.52 37.50 -11.55
N VAL A 290 -10.02 38.47 -10.80
CA VAL A 290 -10.71 38.24 -9.52
C VAL A 290 -12.01 37.48 -9.74
N LEU A 291 -12.76 37.81 -10.79
CA LEU A 291 -14.01 37.10 -11.12
C LEU A 291 -13.74 35.66 -11.59
N GLY A 292 -12.66 35.44 -12.37
CA GLY A 292 -12.23 34.10 -12.78
C GLY A 292 -11.86 33.21 -11.58
N LYS A 293 -11.05 33.75 -10.66
CA LYS A 293 -10.67 33.05 -9.41
C LYS A 293 -11.89 32.77 -8.52
N MET A 294 -12.82 33.71 -8.41
CA MET A 294 -14.04 33.54 -7.61
C MET A 294 -14.99 32.49 -8.20
N LYS A 295 -15.12 32.42 -9.53
CA LYS A 295 -15.88 31.36 -10.22
C LYS A 295 -15.25 29.99 -10.04
N GLN A 296 -13.93 29.90 -10.11
CA GLN A 296 -13.21 28.64 -9.89
C GLN A 296 -13.37 28.17 -8.44
N ALA A 297 -13.19 29.06 -7.46
CA ALA A 297 -13.40 28.74 -6.04
C ALA A 297 -14.83 28.27 -5.75
N ALA A 298 -15.84 28.91 -6.36
CA ALA A 298 -17.24 28.47 -6.22
C ALA A 298 -17.50 27.10 -6.85
N LYS A 299 -16.81 26.78 -7.97
CA LYS A 299 -16.86 25.46 -8.59
C LYS A 299 -16.20 24.40 -7.70
N ASP A 300 -15.02 24.70 -7.15
CA ASP A 300 -14.27 23.80 -6.28
C ASP A 300 -15.05 23.52 -4.98
N GLN A 301 -15.63 24.55 -4.38
CA GLN A 301 -16.51 24.42 -3.22
C GLN A 301 -17.72 23.52 -3.52
N ARG A 302 -18.34 23.66 -4.69
CA ARG A 302 -19.46 22.80 -5.12
C ARG A 302 -19.03 21.34 -5.31
N GLU A 303 -17.84 21.10 -5.87
CA GLU A 303 -17.30 19.75 -6.02
C GLU A 303 -17.04 19.10 -4.65
N LEU A 304 -16.47 19.87 -3.72
CA LEU A 304 -16.27 19.45 -2.34
C LEU A 304 -17.57 19.11 -1.61
N ASP A 305 -18.58 19.98 -1.70
CA ASP A 305 -19.86 19.75 -1.04
C ASP A 305 -20.60 18.55 -1.63
N LYS A 306 -20.39 18.25 -2.93
CA LYS A 306 -20.87 17.02 -3.56
C LYS A 306 -20.17 15.78 -3.00
N CYS A 307 -18.85 15.85 -2.78
CA CYS A 307 -18.08 14.77 -2.14
C CYS A 307 -18.49 14.54 -0.67
N ALA A 308 -18.94 15.60 0.01
CA ALA A 308 -19.36 15.53 1.40
C ALA A 308 -20.81 15.03 1.60
N GLU A 309 -21.54 14.69 0.53
CA GLU A 309 -22.85 14.00 0.53
C GLU A 309 -23.83 14.50 1.62
N GLY A 310 -23.98 15.82 1.75
CA GLY A 310 -24.91 16.44 2.71
C GLY A 310 -24.28 16.85 4.05
N PHE A 311 -22.95 16.89 4.14
CA PHE A 311 -22.21 17.55 5.23
C PHE A 311 -21.31 18.67 4.66
N GLU A 312 -21.90 19.83 4.37
CA GLU A 312 -21.21 20.97 3.76
C GLU A 312 -19.88 21.31 4.46
N ILE A 313 -18.84 21.63 3.69
CA ILE A 313 -17.52 21.99 4.27
C ILE A 313 -17.61 23.24 5.13
N GLY A 314 -18.50 24.19 4.77
CA GLY A 314 -18.77 25.37 5.61
C GLY A 314 -19.32 25.02 7.00
N ARG A 315 -19.95 23.86 7.16
CA ARG A 315 -20.39 23.34 8.47
C ARG A 315 -19.23 22.76 9.27
N LEU A 316 -18.32 22.03 8.61
CA LEU A 316 -17.08 21.52 9.22
C LEU A 316 -16.15 22.66 9.66
N SER A 317 -16.02 23.71 8.84
CA SER A 317 -15.22 24.89 9.17
C SER A 317 -15.72 25.59 10.45
N ARG A 318 -17.05 25.72 10.62
CA ARG A 318 -17.66 26.27 11.84
C ARG A 318 -17.38 25.43 13.09
N MET A 319 -17.23 24.11 12.95
CA MET A 319 -16.87 23.21 14.06
C MET A 319 -15.41 23.36 14.53
N MET A 320 -14.52 23.86 13.66
CA MET A 320 -13.09 24.07 13.97
C MET A 320 -12.74 25.55 14.28
N GLY A 321 -13.72 26.46 14.28
CA GLY A 321 -13.55 27.91 14.47
C GLY A 321 -13.94 28.43 15.85
N SER A 322 -13.97 29.76 16.02
CA SER A 322 -14.31 30.46 17.27
C SER A 322 -15.77 30.22 17.76
N GLU A 323 -16.63 29.66 16.91
CA GLU A 323 -18.02 29.30 17.20
C GLU A 323 -18.19 27.88 17.79
N ALA A 324 -17.09 27.16 18.09
CA ALA A 324 -17.07 25.74 18.50
C ALA A 324 -17.76 25.39 19.85
N ARG A 325 -18.64 26.24 20.40
CA ARG A 325 -19.38 25.98 21.64
C ARG A 325 -20.36 24.79 21.54
N SER A 326 -20.73 24.36 20.33
CA SER A 326 -21.56 23.16 20.04
C SER A 326 -20.80 22.04 19.29
N CYS A 327 -19.46 22.02 19.40
CA CYS A 327 -18.60 21.09 18.67
C CYS A 327 -18.95 19.60 18.89
N THR A 328 -19.45 19.23 20.08
CA THR A 328 -19.82 17.85 20.39
C THR A 328 -21.04 17.36 19.60
N GLU A 329 -22.11 18.15 19.51
CA GLU A 329 -23.34 17.77 18.78
C GLU A 329 -23.07 17.66 17.27
N GLY A 330 -22.31 18.60 16.71
CA GLY A 330 -21.92 18.55 15.30
C GLY A 330 -21.02 17.35 14.97
N LEU A 331 -20.15 16.97 15.90
CA LEU A 331 -19.26 15.81 15.75
C LEU A 331 -20.05 14.49 15.86
N GLU A 332 -20.99 14.41 16.79
CA GLU A 332 -21.89 13.26 16.94
C GLU A 332 -22.74 13.06 15.68
N GLU A 333 -23.31 14.13 15.10
CA GLU A 333 -24.07 14.03 13.84
C GLU A 333 -23.18 13.57 12.68
N LEU A 334 -21.95 14.08 12.58
CA LEU A 334 -20.98 13.66 11.56
C LEU A 334 -20.67 12.16 11.69
N TYR A 335 -20.39 11.68 12.90
CA TYR A 335 -20.16 10.26 13.15
C TYR A 335 -21.39 9.41 12.80
N GLN A 336 -22.60 9.87 13.15
CA GLN A 336 -23.83 9.16 12.83
C GLN A 336 -24.02 9.01 11.31
N LYS A 337 -23.78 10.07 10.54
CA LYS A 337 -23.83 10.04 9.07
C LYS A 337 -22.77 9.12 8.48
N MET A 338 -21.55 9.14 9.01
CA MET A 338 -20.49 8.24 8.59
C MET A 338 -20.87 6.77 8.82
N LEU A 339 -21.48 6.44 9.96
CA LEU A 339 -21.95 5.09 10.26
C LEU A 339 -23.02 4.62 9.26
N VAL A 340 -24.01 5.46 8.94
CA VAL A 340 -25.04 5.16 7.93
C VAL A 340 -24.40 4.92 6.55
N LYS A 341 -23.38 5.71 6.18
CA LYS A 341 -22.66 5.52 4.91
C LYS A 341 -21.90 4.19 4.88
N ILE A 342 -21.25 3.81 5.99
CA ILE A 342 -20.56 2.52 6.11
C ILE A 342 -21.56 1.36 5.99
N GLU A 343 -22.73 1.46 6.59
CA GLU A 343 -23.79 0.46 6.49
C GLU A 343 -24.27 0.30 5.04
N ASN A 344 -24.56 1.40 4.35
CA ASN A 344 -24.94 1.38 2.93
C ASN A 344 -23.85 0.77 2.04
N LEU A 345 -22.58 1.13 2.26
CA LEU A 345 -21.44 0.55 1.54
C LEU A 345 -21.31 -0.94 1.81
N THR A 346 -21.58 -1.38 3.04
CA THR A 346 -21.55 -2.80 3.41
C THR A 346 -22.58 -3.58 2.59
N GLY A 347 -23.81 -3.07 2.46
CA GLY A 347 -24.84 -3.70 1.60
C GLY A 347 -24.45 -3.77 0.12
N LEU A 348 -23.78 -2.73 -0.42
CA LEU A 348 -23.25 -2.75 -1.79
C LEU A 348 -22.11 -3.76 -1.96
N VAL A 349 -21.21 -3.86 -0.98
CA VAL A 349 -20.09 -4.82 -0.98
C VAL A 349 -20.62 -6.25 -0.90
N GLU A 350 -21.65 -6.53 -0.11
CA GLU A 350 -22.27 -7.84 -0.03
C GLU A 350 -22.87 -8.25 -1.39
N LYS A 351 -23.70 -7.37 -1.98
CA LYS A 351 -24.32 -7.60 -3.29
C LYS A 351 -23.28 -7.81 -4.38
N SER A 352 -22.25 -6.97 -4.44
CA SER A 352 -21.18 -7.09 -5.43
C SER A 352 -20.34 -8.35 -5.25
N SER A 353 -20.04 -8.73 -4.00
CA SER A 353 -19.32 -9.98 -3.71
C SER A 353 -20.10 -11.21 -4.15
N ALA A 354 -21.43 -11.22 -3.95
CA ALA A 354 -22.30 -12.30 -4.44
C ALA A 354 -22.26 -12.42 -5.96
N MET A 355 -22.34 -11.30 -6.69
CA MET A 355 -22.24 -11.30 -8.16
C MET A 355 -20.88 -11.80 -8.65
N VAL A 356 -19.78 -11.39 -8.02
CA VAL A 356 -18.43 -11.87 -8.38
C VAL A 356 -18.32 -13.37 -8.14
N LEU A 357 -18.82 -13.88 -7.01
CA LEU A 357 -18.81 -15.31 -6.69
C LEU A 357 -19.62 -16.14 -7.70
N GLU A 358 -20.78 -15.63 -8.12
CA GLU A 358 -21.59 -16.27 -9.17
C GLU A 358 -20.82 -16.33 -10.50
N GLN A 359 -20.21 -15.22 -10.90
CA GLN A 359 -19.43 -15.14 -12.14
C GLN A 359 -18.19 -16.04 -12.10
N GLU A 360 -17.45 -16.08 -10.98
CA GLU A 360 -16.31 -16.98 -10.79
C GLU A 360 -16.74 -18.45 -10.91
N ASN A 361 -17.86 -18.82 -10.30
CA ASN A 361 -18.42 -20.16 -10.41
C ASN A 361 -18.87 -20.51 -11.83
N HIS A 362 -19.49 -19.57 -12.53
CA HIS A 362 -19.87 -19.73 -13.93
C HIS A 362 -18.62 -19.96 -14.81
N ASN A 363 -17.61 -19.10 -14.69
CA ASN A 363 -16.34 -19.21 -15.42
C ASN A 363 -15.62 -20.53 -15.12
N ARG A 364 -15.63 -20.98 -13.85
CA ARG A 364 -15.07 -22.27 -13.44
C ARG A 364 -15.79 -23.43 -14.14
N LYS A 365 -17.12 -23.43 -14.19
CA LYS A 365 -17.91 -24.46 -14.89
C LYS A 365 -17.60 -24.49 -16.39
N LEU A 366 -17.49 -23.33 -17.04
CA LEU A 366 -17.13 -23.24 -18.46
C LEU A 366 -15.73 -23.83 -18.73
N LYS A 367 -14.72 -23.46 -17.93
CA LYS A 367 -13.37 -24.03 -18.05
C LYS A 367 -13.36 -25.55 -17.95
N HIS A 368 -14.14 -26.12 -17.01
CA HIS A 368 -14.26 -27.58 -16.87
C HIS A 368 -14.97 -28.24 -18.05
N LYS A 369 -15.89 -27.54 -18.73
CA LYS A 369 -16.52 -28.06 -19.95
C LYS A 369 -15.52 -28.08 -21.10
N ILE A 370 -14.80 -26.99 -21.32
CA ILE A 370 -13.78 -26.88 -22.37
C ILE A 370 -12.70 -27.95 -22.20
N LEU A 371 -12.18 -28.12 -20.98
CA LEU A 371 -11.15 -29.14 -20.70
C LEU A 371 -11.64 -30.57 -20.95
N ARG A 372 -12.92 -30.87 -20.64
CA ARG A 372 -13.49 -32.20 -20.92
C ARG A 372 -13.71 -32.43 -22.41
N SER A 373 -14.17 -31.41 -23.14
CA SER A 373 -14.33 -31.51 -24.59
C SER A 373 -12.99 -31.71 -25.31
N ALA A 374 -11.95 -30.99 -24.89
CA ALA A 374 -10.61 -31.12 -25.46
C ALA A 374 -9.88 -32.44 -25.10
N ALA A 375 -10.33 -33.16 -24.08
CA ALA A 375 -9.80 -34.48 -23.71
C ALA A 375 -10.55 -35.66 -24.34
N SER A 376 -11.64 -35.37 -25.07
CA SER A 376 -12.45 -36.37 -25.78
C SER A 376 -12.17 -36.40 -27.29
N GLU A 377 -11.30 -35.51 -27.78
CA GLU A 377 -10.64 -35.56 -29.09
C GLU A 377 -9.26 -36.22 -28.92
#